data_AF-A0A923XVG7-F1
#
_entry.id   AF-A0A923XVG7-F1
#
_cell.length_a   1.000
_cell.length_b   1.000
_cell.length_c   1.000
_cell.angle_alpha   90.00
_cell.angle_beta   90.00
_cell.angle_gamma   90.00
#
_symmetry.space_group_name_H-M   'P 1'
#
loop_
_entity.id
_entity.type
_entity.pdbx_description
1 polymer ?
#
loop_
_entity_poly.entity_id
_entity_poly.type
_entity_poly.pdbx_seq_one_letter_code
_entity_poly.pdbx_strand_id
1 'polypeptide(L)'
;MTKSLVIVESPAKAKTIEGYLGKDFKVTSSYGHVRDLPKDDKAIDVKNGFKPTYEVTEDKKDVIRELKKLVKESEVIYLASDDDREGEAISWHLKEALNLKDNQIKRIVFREITKNAILNAIKNPREIDIDLVNAQQARRVLDRLVGFELSPILWKKIKVGLSAGRVQSVAVRIIVDREREIDKFNSKSTFKVTALFDLEKGKFLKAELSEKFDEEKDALKFVEKCVDAKFSIDNLEKKPVKKSPSPPFTTSTLQQEASIRLSFSVAQTMTLAQKLYEAGKISYMRTDSLNLSEEAVDKAVNEITNTYGKNFVEKRKYKTKSESAQEAHEAIRPTDFSTQEASSDRNEQRLYELIWKRAIASQMADAKLERTIATIGISGVKEKFVATGEVILFEGFLKVYLESKDDDDDESKDVLPPLNIGQSLISDEVKARQTFSRPAARYTEASLVKKLEEMGIGRPSTYAP
;
A
#
# COMPACT_ATOMS: atom_id res chain seq x y z
N MET A 1 -16.74 21.26 36.91
CA MET A 1 -17.28 21.54 35.57
C MET A 1 -16.14 21.40 34.59
N THR A 2 -16.23 20.45 33.68
CA THR A 2 -15.31 20.33 32.53
C THR A 2 -15.63 21.45 31.55
N LYS A 3 -14.62 22.25 31.18
CA LYS A 3 -14.83 23.40 30.28
C LYS A 3 -15.15 22.97 28.86
N SER A 4 -14.67 21.81 28.42
CA SER A 4 -14.83 21.38 27.04
C SER A 4 -15.00 19.87 26.89
N LEU A 5 -15.89 19.47 25.99
CA LEU A 5 -16.10 18.07 25.57
C LEU A 5 -15.43 17.84 24.22
N VAL A 6 -14.74 16.73 24.06
CA VAL A 6 -14.16 16.29 22.78
C VAL A 6 -14.77 14.95 22.42
N ILE A 7 -15.35 14.85 21.22
CA ILE A 7 -15.99 13.62 20.73
C ILE A 7 -15.17 13.08 19.56
N VAL A 8 -14.74 11.82 19.68
CA VAL A 8 -14.01 11.06 18.65
C VAL A 8 -14.78 9.78 18.28
N GLU A 9 -14.29 8.99 17.33
CA GLU A 9 -14.96 7.78 16.83
C GLU A 9 -14.71 6.54 17.68
N SER A 10 -13.54 6.43 18.31
CA SER A 10 -13.14 5.20 19.01
C SER A 10 -12.66 5.46 20.44
N PRO A 11 -12.85 4.49 21.37
CA PRO A 11 -12.36 4.60 22.74
C PRO A 11 -10.85 4.69 22.85
N ALA A 12 -10.11 4.00 21.97
CA ALA A 12 -8.64 4.03 21.97
C ALA A 12 -8.14 5.44 21.64
N LYS A 13 -8.68 6.05 20.58
CA LYS A 13 -8.40 7.44 20.20
C LYS A 13 -8.77 8.41 21.33
N ALA A 14 -9.89 8.19 22.00
CA ALA A 14 -10.33 9.01 23.13
C ALA A 14 -9.30 8.99 24.27
N LYS A 15 -8.83 7.79 24.65
CA LYS A 15 -7.83 7.61 25.70
C LYS A 15 -6.51 8.30 25.37
N THR A 16 -6.02 8.16 24.14
CA THR A 16 -4.77 8.78 23.69
C THR A 16 -4.86 10.32 23.74
N ILE A 17 -5.95 10.90 23.22
CA ILE A 17 -6.16 12.36 23.17
C ILE A 17 -6.40 12.94 24.57
N GLU A 18 -7.13 12.24 25.45
CA GLU A 18 -7.36 12.68 26.85
C GLU A 18 -6.04 12.85 27.60
N GLY A 19 -5.06 11.97 27.34
CA GLY A 19 -3.70 12.07 27.88
C GLY A 19 -2.93 13.33 27.44
N TYR A 20 -3.30 13.97 26.32
CA TYR A 20 -2.62 15.17 25.82
C TYR A 20 -3.29 16.48 26.21
N LEU A 21 -4.63 16.48 26.32
CA LEU A 21 -5.42 17.70 26.57
C LEU A 21 -5.54 18.07 28.05
N GLY A 22 -5.30 17.13 28.97
CA GLY A 22 -5.31 17.39 30.40
C GLY A 22 -6.72 17.55 30.99
N LYS A 23 -6.80 18.05 32.24
CA LYS A 23 -8.02 17.99 33.07
C LYS A 23 -9.16 18.90 32.63
N ASP A 24 -8.90 19.91 31.80
CA ASP A 24 -9.92 20.86 31.33
C ASP A 24 -10.82 20.29 30.23
N PHE A 25 -10.42 19.17 29.63
CA PHE A 25 -11.13 18.50 28.55
C PHE A 25 -11.66 17.14 29.01
N LYS A 26 -12.93 16.86 28.71
CA LYS A 26 -13.46 15.52 28.74
C LYS A 26 -13.43 14.93 27.34
N VAL A 27 -12.79 13.78 27.14
CA VAL A 27 -12.77 13.11 25.84
C VAL A 27 -13.64 11.86 25.89
N THR A 28 -14.47 11.66 24.88
CA THR A 28 -15.39 10.52 24.77
C THR A 28 -15.53 10.02 23.33
N SER A 29 -16.12 8.84 23.16
CA SER A 29 -16.27 8.16 21.88
C SER A 29 -17.74 8.08 21.46
N SER A 30 -17.98 8.31 20.17
CA SER A 30 -19.25 8.07 19.48
C SER A 30 -19.43 6.62 19.02
N TYR A 31 -18.34 5.83 19.04
CA TYR A 31 -18.30 4.47 18.50
C TYR A 31 -18.65 4.42 17.01
N GLY A 32 -18.13 5.39 16.24
CA GLY A 32 -18.34 5.54 14.80
C GLY A 32 -19.63 6.30 14.45
N HIS A 33 -20.28 5.88 13.35
CA HIS A 33 -21.54 6.47 12.90
C HIS A 33 -22.65 6.27 13.95
N VAL A 34 -23.38 7.35 14.23
CA VAL A 34 -24.50 7.37 15.21
C VAL A 34 -25.87 7.35 14.54
N ARG A 35 -25.93 7.58 13.22
CA ARG A 35 -27.13 7.61 12.41
C ARG A 35 -26.90 6.88 11.10
N ASP A 36 -27.93 6.26 10.55
CA ASP A 36 -27.91 5.69 9.21
C ASP A 36 -29.29 5.80 8.55
N LEU A 37 -29.36 5.47 7.27
CA LEU A 37 -30.59 5.34 6.51
C LEU A 37 -31.44 4.19 7.07
N PRO A 38 -32.77 4.37 7.24
CA PRO A 38 -33.64 3.28 7.67
C PRO A 38 -33.59 2.12 6.68
N LYS A 39 -33.97 0.92 7.12
CA LYS A 39 -33.92 -0.28 6.28
C LYS A 39 -35.03 -0.36 5.23
N ASP A 40 -36.02 0.53 5.32
CA ASP A 40 -37.19 0.54 4.44
C ASP A 40 -36.94 1.28 3.11
N ASP A 41 -37.93 1.15 2.23
CA ASP A 41 -37.92 1.68 0.86
C ASP A 41 -38.08 3.22 0.82
N LYS A 42 -38.37 3.86 1.96
CA LYS A 42 -38.65 5.31 2.06
C LYS A 42 -37.47 6.11 2.59
N ALA A 43 -36.30 5.48 2.74
CA ALA A 43 -35.10 6.13 3.20
C ALA A 43 -34.64 7.33 2.34
N ILE A 44 -34.97 7.34 1.05
CA ILE A 44 -34.53 8.38 0.09
C ILE A 44 -35.74 8.92 -0.67
N ASP A 45 -36.01 10.21 -0.54
CA ASP A 45 -37.04 10.90 -1.31
C ASP A 45 -36.49 11.34 -2.68
N VAL A 46 -36.61 10.46 -3.66
CA VAL A 46 -36.14 10.70 -5.04
C VAL A 46 -36.89 11.87 -5.71
N LYS A 47 -38.16 12.12 -5.35
CA LYS A 47 -38.97 13.17 -5.96
C LYS A 47 -38.55 14.57 -5.51
N ASN A 48 -38.09 14.69 -4.25
CA ASN A 48 -37.68 15.95 -3.66
C ASN A 48 -36.15 16.09 -3.58
N GLY A 49 -35.46 15.81 -4.69
CA GLY A 49 -34.02 16.05 -4.82
C GLY A 49 -33.14 15.06 -4.04
N PHE A 50 -33.57 13.80 -3.92
CA PHE A 50 -32.84 12.72 -3.25
C PHE A 50 -32.62 12.94 -1.74
N LYS A 51 -33.52 13.67 -1.08
CA LYS A 51 -33.39 13.98 0.34
C LYS A 51 -33.37 12.69 1.18
N PRO A 52 -32.28 12.40 1.92
CA PRO A 52 -32.21 11.22 2.77
C PRO A 52 -32.92 11.45 4.10
N THR A 53 -33.53 10.38 4.62
CA THR A 53 -33.99 10.31 6.02
C THR A 53 -32.98 9.51 6.83
N TYR A 54 -32.53 10.06 7.95
CA TYR A 54 -31.55 9.43 8.82
C TYR A 54 -32.11 9.25 10.23
N GLU A 55 -32.00 8.04 10.77
CA GLU A 55 -32.42 7.68 12.12
C GLU A 55 -31.21 7.31 12.98
N VAL A 56 -31.32 7.52 14.30
CA VAL A 56 -30.32 7.02 15.25
C VAL A 56 -30.45 5.51 15.31
N THR A 57 -29.37 4.79 15.06
CA THR A 57 -29.40 3.32 15.08
C THR A 57 -29.66 2.81 16.50
N GLU A 58 -30.35 1.67 16.62
CA GLU A 58 -30.76 1.12 17.92
C GLU A 58 -29.59 0.94 18.89
N ASP A 59 -28.45 0.46 18.39
CA ASP A 59 -27.23 0.23 19.17
C ASP A 59 -26.54 1.53 19.65
N LYS A 60 -26.93 2.70 19.11
CA LYS A 60 -26.34 4.01 19.44
C LYS A 60 -27.25 4.89 20.29
N LYS A 61 -28.47 4.46 20.62
CA LYS A 61 -29.40 5.25 21.44
C LYS A 61 -28.85 5.57 22.82
N ASP A 62 -28.20 4.61 23.47
CA ASP A 62 -27.60 4.81 24.79
C ASP A 62 -26.38 5.75 24.72
N VAL A 63 -25.55 5.61 23.68
CA VAL A 63 -24.41 6.51 23.41
C VAL A 63 -24.91 7.94 23.23
N ILE A 64 -25.94 8.16 22.40
CA ILE A 64 -26.53 9.49 22.20
C ILE A 64 -27.13 10.05 23.50
N ARG A 65 -27.77 9.22 24.32
CA ARG A 65 -28.30 9.65 25.63
C ARG A 65 -27.19 10.15 26.54
N GLU A 66 -26.06 9.46 26.57
CA GLU A 66 -24.91 9.85 27.37
C GLU A 66 -24.22 11.10 26.83
N LEU A 67 -23.99 11.17 25.53
CA LEU A 67 -23.43 12.36 24.88
C LEU A 67 -24.30 13.60 25.13
N LYS A 68 -25.63 13.47 25.13
CA LYS A 68 -26.55 14.57 25.47
C LYS A 68 -26.40 15.07 26.90
N LYS A 69 -26.00 14.22 27.86
CA LYS A 69 -25.69 14.68 29.23
C LYS A 69 -24.39 15.47 29.24
N LEU A 70 -23.33 14.89 28.67
CA LEU A 70 -22.00 15.51 28.62
C LEU A 70 -22.01 16.87 27.89
N VAL A 71 -22.80 16.98 26.82
CA VAL A 71 -23.03 18.23 26.09
C VAL A 71 -23.63 19.32 26.98
N LYS A 72 -24.59 18.97 27.86
CA LYS A 72 -25.21 19.94 28.77
C LYS A 72 -24.27 20.42 29.87
N GLU A 73 -23.26 19.62 30.21
CA GLU A 73 -22.27 19.90 31.25
C GLU A 73 -21.04 20.65 30.72
N SER A 74 -20.96 20.89 29.41
CA SER A 74 -19.77 21.44 28.73
C SER A 74 -20.07 22.76 28.04
N GLU A 75 -19.14 23.71 28.09
CA GLU A 75 -19.31 25.03 27.45
C GLU A 75 -19.04 24.98 25.94
N VAL A 76 -18.03 24.20 25.54
CA VAL A 76 -17.57 24.08 24.14
C VAL A 76 -17.44 22.61 23.76
N ILE A 77 -17.90 22.26 22.56
CA ILE A 77 -17.90 20.89 22.05
C ILE A 77 -16.98 20.79 20.85
N TYR A 78 -15.92 20.00 20.96
CA TYR A 78 -14.99 19.71 19.89
C TYR A 78 -15.40 18.42 19.19
N LEU A 79 -15.58 18.51 17.88
CA LEU A 79 -15.78 17.35 17.01
C LEU A 79 -14.43 16.98 16.39
N ALA A 80 -13.91 15.83 16.77
CA ALA A 80 -12.52 15.42 16.53
C ALA A 80 -12.41 14.13 15.70
N SER A 81 -13.34 13.96 14.75
CA SER A 81 -13.30 12.84 13.81
C SER A 81 -12.14 12.94 12.82
N ASP A 82 -11.85 11.86 12.10
CA ASP A 82 -10.79 11.75 11.12
C ASP A 82 -10.91 12.81 10.01
N ASP A 83 -9.78 13.16 9.40
CA ASP A 83 -9.68 14.18 8.33
C ASP A 83 -10.05 13.57 6.96
N ASP A 84 -11.17 12.85 6.87
CA ASP A 84 -11.72 12.35 5.62
C ASP A 84 -13.24 12.62 5.52
N ARG A 85 -13.84 12.32 4.38
CA ARG A 85 -15.28 12.54 4.18
C ARG A 85 -16.16 11.71 5.13
N GLU A 86 -15.70 10.54 5.57
CA GLU A 86 -16.45 9.71 6.51
C GLU A 86 -16.43 10.34 7.91
N GLY A 87 -15.26 10.77 8.35
CA GLY A 87 -15.09 11.54 9.57
C GLY A 87 -15.91 12.83 9.55
N GLU A 88 -15.93 13.55 8.44
CA GLU A 88 -16.75 14.76 8.31
C GLU A 88 -18.26 14.47 8.43
N ALA A 89 -18.74 13.40 7.78
CA ALA A 89 -20.12 12.95 7.89
C ALA A 89 -20.47 12.50 9.33
N ILE A 90 -19.57 11.83 10.05
CA ILE A 90 -19.77 11.48 11.47
C ILE A 90 -19.93 12.75 12.32
N SER A 91 -19.06 13.74 12.13
CA SER A 91 -19.16 15.04 12.81
C SER A 91 -20.49 15.73 12.53
N TRP A 92 -20.94 15.74 11.28
CA TRP A 92 -22.24 16.27 10.90
C TRP A 92 -23.41 15.49 11.54
N HIS A 93 -23.38 14.16 11.50
CA HIS A 93 -24.41 13.33 12.13
C HIS A 93 -24.47 13.55 13.65
N LEU A 94 -23.34 13.74 14.32
CA LEU A 94 -23.28 14.09 15.74
C LEU A 94 -23.90 15.44 16.02
N LYS A 95 -23.58 16.48 15.23
CA LYS A 95 -24.19 17.81 15.34
C LYS A 95 -25.72 17.70 15.30
N GLU A 96 -26.24 17.01 14.30
CA GLU A 96 -27.67 16.84 14.09
C GLU A 96 -28.34 15.96 15.19
N ALA A 97 -27.74 14.82 15.55
CA ALA A 97 -28.31 13.89 16.54
C ALA A 97 -28.38 14.50 17.95
N LEU A 98 -27.39 15.35 18.28
CA LEU A 98 -27.27 16.03 19.56
C LEU A 98 -27.95 17.41 19.56
N ASN A 99 -28.48 17.85 18.41
CA ASN A 99 -29.14 19.15 18.21
C ASN A 99 -28.24 20.34 18.62
N LEU A 100 -26.98 20.30 18.16
CA LEU A 100 -25.97 21.32 18.49
C LEU A 100 -26.06 22.51 17.54
N LYS A 101 -25.89 23.72 18.10
CA LYS A 101 -25.79 24.95 17.31
C LYS A 101 -24.34 25.19 16.86
N ASP A 102 -24.15 25.90 15.76
CA ASP A 102 -22.83 26.17 15.18
C ASP A 102 -21.89 26.91 16.15
N ASN A 103 -22.43 27.82 16.97
CA ASN A 103 -21.63 28.55 17.97
C ASN A 103 -21.20 27.71 19.18
N GLN A 104 -21.68 26.47 19.32
CA GLN A 104 -21.30 25.55 20.39
C GLN A 104 -20.24 24.54 19.96
N ILE A 105 -19.99 24.43 18.64
CA ILE A 105 -19.12 23.40 18.07
C ILE A 105 -17.82 23.96 17.53
N LYS A 106 -16.77 23.15 17.60
CA LYS A 106 -15.47 23.40 16.98
C LYS A 106 -15.01 22.12 16.30
N ARG A 107 -14.85 22.12 14.98
CA ARG A 107 -14.33 20.97 14.23
C ARG A 107 -12.79 21.03 14.23
N ILE A 108 -12.13 20.00 14.74
CA ILE A 108 -10.66 19.91 14.75
C ILE A 108 -10.21 18.72 13.94
N VAL A 109 -9.18 18.89 13.12
CA VAL A 109 -8.61 17.85 12.25
C VAL A 109 -7.13 17.65 12.56
N PHE A 110 -6.66 16.42 12.43
CA PHE A 110 -5.27 16.06 12.64
C PHE A 110 -4.93 14.79 11.86
N ARG A 111 -3.69 14.71 11.37
CA ARG A 111 -3.20 13.62 10.51
C ARG A 111 -2.30 12.63 11.26
N GLU A 112 -2.03 12.93 12.51
CA GLU A 112 -1.33 12.10 13.48
C GLU A 112 -1.82 12.45 14.88
N ILE A 113 -1.79 11.49 15.79
CA ILE A 113 -2.21 11.69 17.18
C ILE A 113 -0.95 11.91 18.03
N THR A 114 -0.35 13.09 17.88
CA THR A 114 0.76 13.57 18.69
C THR A 114 0.32 14.74 19.55
N LYS A 115 0.98 14.95 20.71
CA LYS A 115 0.64 16.07 21.62
C LYS A 115 0.64 17.42 20.89
N ASN A 116 1.64 17.67 20.05
CA ASN A 116 1.75 18.93 19.30
C ASN A 116 0.62 19.07 18.26
N ALA A 117 0.34 18.02 17.48
CA ALA A 117 -0.73 18.04 16.48
C ALA A 117 -2.10 18.31 17.13
N ILE A 118 -2.41 17.64 18.23
CA ILE A 118 -3.67 17.80 18.95
C ILE A 118 -3.81 19.20 19.55
N LEU A 119 -2.76 19.73 20.22
CA LEU A 119 -2.80 21.08 20.77
C LEU A 119 -2.93 22.15 19.67
N ASN A 120 -2.28 21.96 18.53
CA ASN A 120 -2.41 22.87 17.38
C ASN A 120 -3.81 22.82 16.77
N ALA A 121 -4.42 21.63 16.69
CA ALA A 121 -5.78 21.45 16.18
C ALA A 121 -6.83 22.14 17.08
N ILE A 122 -6.68 22.08 18.41
CA ILE A 122 -7.54 22.80 19.35
C ILE A 122 -7.43 24.32 19.20
N LYS A 123 -6.22 24.83 18.94
CA LYS A 123 -5.98 26.27 18.75
C LYS A 123 -6.55 26.80 17.43
N ASN A 124 -6.65 25.95 16.41
CA ASN A 124 -7.07 26.32 15.07
C ASN A 124 -8.27 25.46 14.61
N PRO A 125 -9.44 25.57 15.28
CA PRO A 125 -10.63 24.88 14.85
C PRO A 125 -11.14 25.46 13.53
N ARG A 126 -11.82 24.62 12.76
CA ARG A 126 -12.59 25.01 11.58
C ARG A 126 -14.08 24.72 11.80
N GLU A 127 -14.89 25.07 10.80
CA GLU A 127 -16.28 24.65 10.70
C GLU A 127 -16.37 23.28 9.99
N ILE A 128 -17.55 22.66 10.05
CA ILE A 128 -17.84 21.44 9.30
C ILE A 128 -17.86 21.77 7.80
N ASP A 129 -17.11 21.01 7.02
CA ASP A 129 -17.07 21.11 5.57
C ASP A 129 -18.29 20.40 4.98
N ILE A 130 -19.26 21.19 4.56
CA ILE A 130 -20.53 20.68 4.02
C ILE A 130 -20.34 20.00 2.66
N ASP A 131 -19.32 20.36 1.88
CA ASP A 131 -19.06 19.72 0.59
C ASP A 131 -18.54 18.29 0.77
N LEU A 132 -17.67 18.06 1.76
CA LEU A 132 -17.23 16.71 2.14
C LEU A 132 -18.39 15.87 2.68
N VAL A 133 -19.26 16.45 3.50
CA VAL A 133 -20.48 15.80 3.99
C VAL A 133 -21.37 15.42 2.80
N ASN A 134 -21.63 16.34 1.88
CA ASN A 134 -22.47 16.10 0.70
C ASN A 134 -21.86 15.04 -0.21
N ALA A 135 -20.53 15.00 -0.38
CA ALA A 135 -19.86 13.97 -1.14
C ALA A 135 -20.02 12.57 -0.51
N GLN A 136 -19.97 12.47 0.81
CA GLN A 136 -20.23 11.22 1.54
C GLN A 136 -21.70 10.80 1.41
N GLN A 137 -22.64 11.74 1.60
CA GLN A 137 -24.08 11.48 1.47
C GLN A 137 -24.45 11.06 0.04
N ALA A 138 -23.91 11.74 -0.98
CA ALA A 138 -24.12 11.38 -2.38
C ALA A 138 -23.69 9.94 -2.67
N ARG A 139 -22.53 9.51 -2.13
CA ARG A 139 -22.10 8.11 -2.21
C ARG A 139 -23.08 7.18 -1.51
N ARG A 140 -23.50 7.50 -0.28
CA ARG A 140 -24.41 6.67 0.53
C ARG A 140 -25.77 6.49 -0.17
N VAL A 141 -26.33 7.56 -0.71
CA VAL A 141 -27.58 7.59 -1.48
C VAL A 141 -27.44 6.78 -2.76
N LEU A 142 -26.37 7.00 -3.54
CA LEU A 142 -26.11 6.25 -4.77
C LEU A 142 -26.00 4.75 -4.52
N ASP A 143 -25.22 4.35 -3.52
CA ASP A 143 -25.03 2.93 -3.21
C ASP A 143 -26.36 2.29 -2.71
N ARG A 144 -27.20 3.05 -1.99
CA ARG A 144 -28.54 2.59 -1.59
C ARG A 144 -29.46 2.39 -2.79
N LEU A 145 -29.54 3.35 -3.71
CA LEU A 145 -30.39 3.26 -4.90
C LEU A 145 -29.98 2.07 -5.78
N VAL A 146 -28.68 1.91 -6.06
CA VAL A 146 -28.20 0.78 -6.86
C VAL A 146 -28.51 -0.56 -6.18
N GLY A 147 -28.24 -0.67 -4.88
CA GLY A 147 -28.52 -1.88 -4.13
C GLY A 147 -30.00 -2.25 -4.14
N PHE A 148 -30.86 -1.26 -3.92
CA PHE A 148 -32.32 -1.45 -3.83
C PHE A 148 -32.95 -1.81 -5.18
N GLU A 149 -32.57 -1.12 -6.25
CA GLU A 149 -33.13 -1.34 -7.59
C GLU A 149 -32.63 -2.64 -8.25
N LEU A 150 -31.35 -2.97 -8.08
CA LEU A 150 -30.75 -4.11 -8.80
C LEU A 150 -30.85 -5.45 -8.04
N SER A 151 -30.86 -5.47 -6.71
CA SER A 151 -30.91 -6.75 -5.97
C SER A 151 -32.15 -7.59 -6.30
N PRO A 152 -33.38 -7.03 -6.41
CA PRO A 152 -34.56 -7.79 -6.82
C PRO A 152 -34.44 -8.44 -8.21
N ILE A 153 -33.69 -7.82 -9.13
CA ILE A 153 -33.42 -8.39 -10.45
C ILE A 153 -32.52 -9.61 -10.32
N LEU A 154 -31.46 -9.53 -9.51
CA LEU A 154 -30.57 -10.66 -9.22
C LEU A 154 -31.33 -11.82 -8.57
N TRP A 155 -32.28 -11.53 -7.67
CA TRP A 155 -33.11 -12.55 -7.04
C TRP A 155 -33.99 -13.29 -8.04
N LYS A 156 -34.61 -12.57 -8.98
CA LYS A 156 -35.48 -13.12 -10.01
C LYS A 156 -34.73 -13.89 -11.08
N LYS A 157 -33.49 -13.49 -11.42
CA LYS A 157 -32.74 -14.01 -12.57
C LYS A 157 -31.62 -14.97 -12.23
N ILE A 158 -31.10 -14.94 -11.00
CA ILE A 158 -29.93 -15.72 -10.59
C ILE A 158 -30.22 -16.51 -9.32
N LYS A 159 -30.33 -15.83 -8.17
CA LYS A 159 -30.54 -16.46 -6.86
C LYS A 159 -31.06 -15.46 -5.82
N VAL A 160 -32.09 -15.86 -5.09
CA VAL A 160 -32.63 -15.09 -3.95
C VAL A 160 -31.55 -14.88 -2.89
N GLY A 161 -31.49 -13.65 -2.34
CA GLY A 161 -30.54 -13.27 -1.29
C GLY A 161 -29.21 -12.69 -1.78
N LEU A 162 -28.99 -12.59 -3.11
CA LEU A 162 -27.83 -11.87 -3.66
C LEU A 162 -27.98 -10.35 -3.49
N SER A 163 -26.89 -9.66 -3.13
CA SER A 163 -26.87 -8.19 -3.07
C SER A 163 -26.19 -7.60 -4.31
N ALA A 164 -26.76 -6.51 -4.82
CA ALA A 164 -26.12 -5.71 -5.85
C ALA A 164 -25.21 -4.65 -5.21
N GLY A 165 -23.94 -4.64 -5.61
CA GLY A 165 -22.97 -3.62 -5.20
C GLY A 165 -22.31 -3.00 -6.41
N ARG A 166 -22.43 -1.67 -6.58
CA ARG A 166 -21.94 -0.95 -7.76
C ARG A 166 -20.45 -1.19 -8.03
N VAL A 167 -19.62 -1.02 -6.99
CA VAL A 167 -18.15 -1.22 -7.09
C VAL A 167 -17.77 -2.70 -6.96
N GLN A 168 -18.44 -3.44 -6.07
CA GLN A 168 -18.18 -4.87 -5.85
C GLN A 168 -18.38 -5.68 -7.14
N SER A 169 -19.42 -5.38 -7.92
CA SER A 169 -19.68 -6.08 -9.19
C SER A 169 -18.56 -5.86 -10.22
N VAL A 170 -17.92 -4.69 -10.22
CA VAL A 170 -16.78 -4.41 -11.10
C VAL A 170 -15.54 -5.17 -10.63
N ALA A 171 -15.28 -5.24 -9.33
CA ALA A 171 -14.19 -6.05 -8.78
C ALA A 171 -14.39 -7.55 -9.10
N VAL A 172 -15.61 -8.07 -8.95
CA VAL A 172 -15.96 -9.45 -9.35
C VAL A 172 -15.73 -9.64 -10.85
N ARG A 173 -16.12 -8.68 -11.69
CA ARG A 173 -15.87 -8.75 -13.13
C ARG A 173 -14.37 -8.83 -13.46
N ILE A 174 -13.52 -8.05 -12.80
CA ILE A 174 -12.05 -8.10 -13.02
C ILE A 174 -11.51 -9.51 -12.76
N ILE A 175 -11.97 -10.18 -11.70
CA ILE A 175 -11.58 -11.56 -11.39
C ILE A 175 -12.10 -12.53 -12.46
N VAL A 176 -13.37 -12.41 -12.83
CA VAL A 176 -13.99 -13.28 -13.85
C VAL A 176 -13.31 -13.12 -15.21
N ASP A 177 -12.95 -11.90 -15.60
CA ASP A 177 -12.27 -11.64 -16.87
C ASP A 177 -10.85 -12.23 -16.86
N ARG A 178 -10.13 -12.22 -15.73
CA ARG A 178 -8.86 -12.95 -15.57
C ARG A 178 -9.02 -14.47 -15.67
N GLU A 179 -10.04 -15.06 -15.06
CA GLU A 179 -10.29 -16.50 -15.21
C GLU A 179 -10.60 -16.85 -16.67
N ARG A 180 -11.39 -16.04 -17.38
CA ARG A 180 -11.66 -16.24 -18.81
C ARG A 180 -10.41 -16.09 -19.68
N GLU A 181 -9.48 -15.20 -19.32
CA GLU A 181 -8.17 -15.09 -19.98
C GLU A 181 -7.34 -16.36 -19.77
N ILE A 182 -7.30 -16.88 -18.54
CA ILE A 182 -6.59 -18.12 -18.19
C ILE A 182 -7.19 -19.32 -18.93
N ASP A 183 -8.51 -19.46 -18.94
CA ASP A 183 -9.21 -20.57 -19.61
C ASP A 183 -8.99 -20.60 -21.12
N LYS A 184 -8.84 -19.42 -21.75
CA LYS A 184 -8.60 -19.28 -23.19
C LYS A 184 -7.12 -19.35 -23.57
N PHE A 185 -6.22 -19.39 -22.60
CA PHE A 185 -4.79 -19.30 -22.84
C PHE A 185 -4.23 -20.61 -23.40
N ASN A 186 -3.65 -20.55 -24.60
CA ASN A 186 -2.94 -21.67 -25.20
C ASN A 186 -1.44 -21.52 -24.94
N SER A 187 -0.89 -22.42 -24.13
CA SER A 187 0.53 -22.39 -23.80
C SER A 187 1.42 -22.72 -25.01
N LYS A 188 2.46 -21.92 -25.22
CA LYS A 188 3.51 -22.14 -26.21
C LYS A 188 4.77 -22.62 -25.50
N SER A 189 5.39 -23.67 -26.02
CA SER A 189 6.70 -24.12 -25.55
C SER A 189 7.83 -23.35 -26.23
N THR A 190 8.88 -23.05 -25.48
CA THR A 190 10.17 -22.56 -26.00
C THR A 190 11.30 -23.24 -25.24
N PHE A 191 12.45 -23.43 -25.88
CA PHE A 191 13.63 -24.05 -25.30
C PHE A 191 14.65 -22.96 -24.98
N LYS A 192 14.98 -22.85 -23.68
CA LYS A 192 16.00 -21.96 -23.15
C LYS A 192 17.28 -22.75 -22.95
N VAL A 193 18.38 -22.30 -23.55
CA VAL A 193 19.68 -22.97 -23.43
C VAL A 193 20.52 -22.26 -22.37
N THR A 194 21.03 -23.02 -21.41
CA THR A 194 21.93 -22.54 -20.35
C THR A 194 23.20 -23.36 -20.34
N ALA A 195 24.32 -22.70 -20.07
CA ALA A 195 25.62 -23.32 -19.89
C ALA A 195 26.16 -23.06 -18.48
N LEU A 196 26.87 -24.05 -17.94
CA LEU A 196 27.63 -23.97 -16.72
C LEU A 196 29.11 -24.15 -17.07
N PHE A 197 29.93 -23.13 -16.83
CA PHE A 197 31.36 -23.17 -17.07
C PHE A 197 32.13 -23.32 -15.77
N ASP A 198 33.08 -24.27 -15.72
CA ASP A 198 34.00 -24.41 -14.60
C ASP A 198 35.13 -23.38 -14.72
N LEU A 199 35.36 -22.62 -13.65
CA LEU A 199 36.40 -21.61 -13.52
C LEU A 199 37.51 -22.03 -12.54
N GLU A 200 37.60 -23.32 -12.26
CA GLU A 200 38.50 -23.94 -11.29
C GLU A 200 38.13 -23.63 -9.82
N LYS A 201 38.66 -24.44 -8.89
CA LYS A 201 38.48 -24.28 -7.43
C LYS A 201 37.00 -24.27 -6.98
N GLY A 202 36.14 -24.99 -7.71
CA GLY A 202 34.72 -25.13 -7.37
C GLY A 202 33.88 -23.88 -7.65
N LYS A 203 34.38 -22.96 -8.49
CA LYS A 203 33.63 -21.78 -8.93
C LYS A 203 33.04 -22.04 -10.31
N PHE A 204 31.76 -21.74 -10.46
CA PHE A 204 31.06 -21.91 -11.73
C PHE A 204 30.51 -20.59 -12.25
N LEU A 205 30.49 -20.45 -13.57
CA LEU A 205 29.82 -19.36 -14.28
C LEU A 205 28.59 -19.91 -14.99
N LYS A 206 27.40 -19.53 -14.52
CA LYS A 206 26.14 -19.81 -15.21
C LYS A 206 25.90 -18.74 -16.26
N ALA A 207 25.60 -19.17 -17.49
CA ALA A 207 25.27 -18.27 -18.59
C ALA A 207 24.05 -18.77 -19.37
N GLU A 208 23.32 -17.86 -19.98
CA GLU A 208 22.14 -18.14 -20.81
C GLU A 208 22.39 -17.73 -22.25
N LEU A 209 21.93 -18.55 -23.20
CA LEU A 209 22.01 -18.22 -24.61
C LEU A 209 21.10 -17.01 -24.89
N SER A 210 21.61 -16.05 -25.65
CA SER A 210 20.85 -14.85 -26.03
C SER A 210 19.60 -15.13 -26.86
N GLU A 211 19.55 -16.28 -27.54
CA GLU A 211 18.42 -16.73 -28.37
C GLU A 211 17.67 -17.91 -27.72
N LYS A 212 16.39 -18.06 -28.06
CA LYS A 212 15.53 -19.19 -27.67
C LYS A 212 15.13 -19.97 -28.91
N PHE A 213 14.86 -21.27 -28.75
CA PHE A 213 14.39 -22.13 -29.84
C PHE A 213 12.92 -22.49 -29.65
N ASP A 214 12.15 -22.58 -30.73
CA ASP A 214 10.75 -23.00 -30.69
C ASP A 214 10.59 -24.53 -30.76
N GLU A 215 11.49 -25.21 -31.49
CA GLU A 215 11.46 -26.66 -31.69
C GLU A 215 12.58 -27.38 -30.91
N GLU A 216 12.24 -28.55 -30.35
CA GLU A 216 13.19 -29.41 -29.62
C GLU A 216 14.37 -29.81 -30.50
N LYS A 217 14.10 -30.13 -31.76
CA LYS A 217 15.10 -30.56 -32.74
C LYS A 217 16.19 -29.51 -32.95
N ASP A 218 15.82 -28.23 -32.98
CA ASP A 218 16.79 -27.16 -33.20
C ASP A 218 17.56 -26.81 -31.94
N ALA A 219 16.92 -26.88 -30.78
CA ALA A 219 17.61 -26.78 -29.49
C ALA A 219 18.63 -27.92 -29.29
N LEU A 220 18.26 -29.16 -29.63
CA LEU A 220 19.14 -30.33 -29.53
C LEU A 220 20.34 -30.22 -30.47
N LYS A 221 20.11 -29.88 -31.75
CA LYS A 221 21.20 -29.62 -32.70
C LYS A 221 22.17 -28.55 -32.20
N PHE A 222 21.66 -27.51 -31.53
CA PHE A 222 22.51 -26.47 -30.97
C PHE A 222 23.36 -27.01 -29.81
N VAL A 223 22.76 -27.74 -28.86
CA VAL A 223 23.48 -28.37 -27.74
C VAL A 223 24.53 -29.37 -28.24
N GLU A 224 24.22 -30.17 -29.26
CA GLU A 224 25.18 -31.11 -29.87
C GLU A 224 26.39 -30.38 -30.47
N LYS A 225 26.18 -29.23 -31.13
CA LYS A 225 27.29 -28.39 -31.62
C LYS A 225 28.16 -27.85 -30.49
N CYS A 226 27.62 -27.68 -29.28
CA CYS A 226 28.37 -27.19 -28.12
C CYS A 226 29.32 -28.24 -27.54
N VAL A 227 29.16 -29.53 -27.83
CA VAL A 227 29.99 -30.62 -27.27
C VAL A 227 31.48 -30.45 -27.63
N ASP A 228 31.77 -30.16 -28.91
CA ASP A 228 33.13 -29.97 -29.41
C ASP A 228 33.53 -28.49 -29.50
N ALA A 229 32.67 -27.59 -29.01
CA ALA A 229 32.90 -26.16 -29.10
C ALA A 229 33.90 -25.67 -28.05
N LYS A 230 34.73 -24.71 -28.43
CA LYS A 230 35.56 -23.93 -27.51
C LYS A 230 34.80 -22.68 -27.10
N PHE A 231 34.86 -22.38 -25.81
CA PHE A 231 34.21 -21.22 -25.21
C PHE A 231 35.25 -20.22 -24.73
N SER A 232 35.02 -18.94 -25.00
CA SER A 232 35.89 -17.87 -24.51
C SER A 232 35.11 -16.62 -24.16
N ILE A 233 35.63 -15.84 -23.22
CA ILE A 233 35.08 -14.52 -22.90
C ILE A 233 35.40 -13.56 -24.05
N ASP A 234 34.40 -13.24 -24.87
CA ASP A 234 34.53 -12.28 -25.98
C ASP A 234 34.56 -10.83 -25.47
N ASN A 235 33.72 -10.54 -24.48
CA ASN A 235 33.53 -9.18 -23.96
C ASN A 235 33.17 -9.20 -22.48
N LEU A 236 33.71 -8.23 -21.73
CA LEU A 236 33.36 -7.94 -20.34
C LEU A 236 32.99 -6.47 -20.24
N GLU A 237 31.72 -6.20 -19.97
CA GLU A 237 31.22 -4.84 -19.83
C GLU A 237 30.81 -4.57 -18.38
N LYS A 238 31.37 -3.51 -17.80
CA LYS A 238 31.01 -3.03 -16.45
C LYS A 238 30.16 -1.78 -16.57
N LYS A 239 28.94 -1.83 -16.03
CA LYS A 239 28.01 -0.70 -16.02
C LYS A 239 27.70 -0.25 -14.60
N PRO A 240 27.84 1.04 -14.29
CA PRO A 240 27.29 1.57 -13.05
C PRO A 240 25.77 1.49 -13.11
N VAL A 241 25.15 0.91 -12.09
CA VAL A 241 23.70 0.80 -11.91
C VAL A 241 23.32 1.54 -10.63
N LYS A 242 22.32 2.42 -10.74
CA LYS A 242 21.76 3.17 -9.62
C LYS A 242 20.36 2.65 -9.34
N LYS A 243 20.10 2.23 -8.10
CA LYS A 243 18.74 1.89 -7.63
C LYS A 243 18.30 2.96 -6.65
N SER A 244 17.12 3.54 -6.88
CA SER A 244 16.52 4.55 -6.02
C SER A 244 15.49 3.94 -5.08
N PRO A 245 15.35 4.47 -3.86
CA PRO A 245 14.30 4.03 -2.95
C PRO A 245 12.92 4.35 -3.52
N SER A 246 11.98 3.47 -3.21
CA SER A 246 10.57 3.67 -3.50
C SER A 246 9.97 4.72 -2.56
N PRO A 247 8.85 5.39 -2.95
CA PRO A 247 8.24 6.41 -2.10
C PRO A 247 7.68 5.83 -0.79
N PRO A 248 7.36 6.71 0.18
CA PRO A 248 6.59 6.35 1.37
C PRO A 248 5.26 5.68 1.03
N PHE A 249 4.67 5.02 2.03
CA PHE A 249 3.45 4.27 1.81
C PHE A 249 2.22 5.15 1.57
N THR A 250 1.41 4.78 0.58
CA THR A 250 -0.03 5.08 0.53
C THR A 250 -0.80 3.91 1.13
N THR A 251 -2.11 4.03 1.25
CA THR A 251 -2.95 2.88 1.65
C THR A 251 -2.79 1.69 0.72
N SER A 252 -2.77 1.93 -0.59
CA SER A 252 -2.66 0.89 -1.61
C SER A 252 -1.31 0.17 -1.51
N THR A 253 -0.21 0.92 -1.46
CA THR A 253 1.14 0.31 -1.43
C THR A 253 1.43 -0.37 -0.09
N LEU A 254 0.87 0.14 1.02
CA LEU A 254 0.96 -0.54 2.32
C LEU A 254 0.25 -1.90 2.29
N GLN A 255 -0.97 -1.94 1.75
CA GLN A 255 -1.74 -3.17 1.63
C GLN A 255 -1.03 -4.21 0.76
N GLN A 256 -0.46 -3.77 -0.37
CA GLN A 256 0.31 -4.63 -1.26
C GLN A 256 1.55 -5.23 -0.55
N GLU A 257 2.41 -4.38 0.02
CA GLU A 257 3.65 -4.85 0.68
C GLU A 257 3.37 -5.69 1.94
N ALA A 258 2.34 -5.36 2.71
CA ALA A 258 1.96 -6.16 3.88
C ALA A 258 1.44 -7.56 3.47
N SER A 259 0.72 -7.66 2.35
CA SER A 259 0.30 -8.96 1.82
C SER A 259 1.49 -9.80 1.36
N ILE A 260 2.43 -9.19 0.63
CA ILE A 260 3.59 -9.89 0.07
C ILE A 260 4.58 -10.31 1.18
N ARG A 261 4.91 -9.42 2.13
CA ARG A 261 5.96 -9.67 3.13
C ARG A 261 5.47 -10.25 4.43
N LEU A 262 4.27 -9.87 4.85
CA LEU A 262 3.74 -10.23 6.15
C LEU A 262 2.65 -11.29 6.05
N SER A 263 2.19 -11.59 4.82
CA SER A 263 1.06 -12.47 4.53
C SER A 263 -0.23 -11.99 5.20
N PHE A 264 -0.37 -10.68 5.37
CA PHE A 264 -1.58 -10.07 5.92
C PHE A 264 -2.61 -9.84 4.83
N SER A 265 -3.88 -10.14 5.12
CA SER A 265 -4.97 -9.69 4.25
C SER A 265 -5.10 -8.16 4.31
N VAL A 266 -5.72 -7.57 3.29
CA VAL A 266 -5.97 -6.12 3.23
C VAL A 266 -6.78 -5.65 4.43
N ALA A 267 -7.75 -6.45 4.88
CA ALA A 267 -8.57 -6.16 6.04
C ALA A 267 -7.77 -6.21 7.36
N GLN A 268 -6.90 -7.22 7.50
CA GLN A 268 -6.01 -7.34 8.65
C GLN A 268 -5.03 -6.16 8.70
N THR A 269 -4.41 -5.81 7.57
CA THR A 269 -3.50 -4.65 7.48
C THR A 269 -4.18 -3.36 7.92
N MET A 270 -5.39 -3.08 7.44
CA MET A 270 -6.11 -1.86 7.83
C MET A 270 -6.52 -1.86 9.30
N THR A 271 -6.90 -3.02 9.86
CA THR A 271 -7.23 -3.14 11.29
C THR A 271 -6.01 -2.85 12.17
N LEU A 272 -4.85 -3.40 11.81
CA LEU A 272 -3.60 -3.16 12.55
C LEU A 272 -3.13 -1.71 12.39
N ALA A 273 -3.22 -1.14 11.18
CA ALA A 273 -2.88 0.25 10.92
C ALA A 273 -3.78 1.22 11.70
N GLN A 274 -5.09 0.95 11.80
CA GLN A 274 -6.02 1.73 12.63
C GLN A 274 -5.54 1.76 14.09
N LYS A 275 -5.20 0.60 14.66
CA LYS A 275 -4.73 0.54 16.06
C LYS A 275 -3.42 1.31 16.26
N LEU A 276 -2.48 1.18 15.34
CA LEU A 276 -1.23 1.95 15.38
C LEU A 276 -1.47 3.46 15.29
N TYR A 277 -2.38 3.89 14.42
CA TYR A 277 -2.77 5.30 14.29
C TYR A 277 -3.42 5.81 15.58
N GLU A 278 -4.42 5.11 16.13
CA GLU A 278 -5.13 5.48 17.36
C GLU A 278 -4.23 5.49 18.60
N ALA A 279 -3.17 4.68 18.60
CA ALA A 279 -2.11 4.68 19.60
C ALA A 279 -1.04 5.78 19.37
N GLY A 280 -1.19 6.60 18.33
CA GLY A 280 -0.29 7.71 17.99
C GLY A 280 1.06 7.28 17.43
N LYS A 281 1.16 6.06 16.87
CA LYS A 281 2.43 5.47 16.36
C LYS A 281 2.70 5.77 14.90
N ILE A 282 1.64 5.91 14.09
CA ILE A 282 1.75 6.24 12.67
C ILE A 282 0.83 7.40 12.31
N SER A 283 1.08 8.03 11.16
CA SER A 283 0.15 8.96 10.52
C SER A 283 -1.10 8.24 10.00
N TYR A 284 -2.09 9.02 9.57
CA TYR A 284 -3.37 8.49 9.10
C TYR A 284 -3.20 7.52 7.92
N MET A 285 -3.74 6.31 8.08
CA MET A 285 -3.51 5.18 7.19
C MET A 285 -4.40 5.15 5.94
N ARG A 286 -5.36 6.07 5.81
CA ARG A 286 -6.24 6.21 4.64
C ARG A 286 -5.82 7.43 3.82
N THR A 287 -4.81 7.26 2.99
CA THR A 287 -4.15 8.31 2.23
C THR A 287 -3.70 7.79 0.87
N ASP A 288 -3.84 8.62 -0.16
CA ASP A 288 -3.25 8.44 -1.48
C ASP A 288 -2.01 9.33 -1.69
N SER A 289 -1.60 10.06 -0.65
CA SER A 289 -0.46 10.96 -0.69
C SER A 289 0.88 10.25 -0.49
N LEU A 290 1.88 10.66 -1.27
CA LEU A 290 3.28 10.24 -1.09
C LEU A 290 4.10 11.27 -0.30
N ASN A 291 3.47 12.38 0.09
CA ASN A 291 4.15 13.52 0.69
C ASN A 291 4.51 13.26 2.16
N LEU A 292 5.70 13.70 2.58
CA LEU A 292 6.08 13.80 3.99
C LEU A 292 6.18 15.28 4.34
N SER A 293 5.70 15.68 5.52
CA SER A 293 5.94 17.04 6.01
C SER A 293 7.43 17.30 6.19
N GLU A 294 7.83 18.58 6.15
CA GLU A 294 9.22 18.98 6.37
C GLU A 294 9.73 18.51 7.74
N GLU A 295 8.88 18.58 8.77
CA GLU A 295 9.20 18.03 10.10
C GLU A 295 9.47 16.52 10.05
N ALA A 296 8.65 15.75 9.31
CA ALA A 296 8.85 14.32 9.17
C ALA A 296 10.13 13.97 8.39
N VAL A 297 10.43 14.72 7.34
CA VAL A 297 11.68 14.56 6.57
C VAL A 297 12.88 14.85 7.47
N ASP A 298 12.84 15.92 8.26
CA ASP A 298 13.95 16.27 9.15
C ASP A 298 14.15 15.23 10.26
N LYS A 299 13.06 14.70 10.85
CA LYS A 299 13.14 13.58 11.80
C LYS A 299 13.75 12.33 11.17
N ALA A 300 13.31 11.95 9.95
CA ALA A 300 13.86 10.81 9.24
C ALA A 300 15.36 11.00 8.93
N VAL A 301 15.76 12.19 8.48
CA VAL A 301 17.16 12.53 8.18
C VAL A 301 18.04 12.46 9.43
N ASN A 302 17.54 12.95 10.56
CA ASN A 302 18.26 12.86 11.83
C ASN A 302 18.46 11.40 12.24
N GLU A 303 17.40 10.58 12.15
CA GLU A 303 17.48 9.14 12.44
C GLU A 303 18.48 8.43 11.51
N ILE A 304 18.44 8.70 10.21
CA ILE A 304 19.38 8.11 9.24
C ILE A 304 20.81 8.53 9.55
N THR A 305 21.03 9.80 9.88
CA THR A 305 22.36 10.33 10.19
C THR A 305 22.93 9.67 11.43
N ASN A 306 22.12 9.49 12.47
CA ASN A 306 22.54 8.89 13.74
C ASN A 306 22.81 7.39 13.61
N THR A 307 21.99 6.68 12.84
CA THR A 307 22.00 5.21 12.79
C THR A 307 22.88 4.66 11.66
N TYR A 308 22.92 5.30 10.49
CA TYR A 308 23.66 4.83 9.30
C TYR A 308 24.79 5.76 8.86
N GLY A 309 24.76 7.02 9.30
CA GLY A 309 25.76 8.03 8.96
C GLY A 309 25.35 8.93 7.80
N LYS A 310 26.01 10.09 7.72
CA LYS A 310 25.67 11.19 6.80
C LYS A 310 25.67 10.79 5.31
N ASN A 311 26.50 9.81 4.92
CA ASN A 311 26.59 9.34 3.53
C ASN A 311 25.33 8.59 3.07
N PHE A 312 24.47 8.16 3.99
CA PHE A 312 23.22 7.47 3.69
C PHE A 312 22.03 8.42 3.56
N VAL A 313 22.20 9.73 3.78
CA VAL A 313 21.11 10.71 3.75
C VAL A 313 20.91 11.26 2.33
N GLU A 314 19.66 11.28 1.85
CA GLU A 314 19.27 12.05 0.67
C GLU A 314 17.82 12.54 0.82
N LYS A 315 17.64 13.86 1.05
CA LYS A 315 16.30 14.46 1.18
C LYS A 315 15.55 14.35 -0.15
N ARG A 316 14.42 13.66 -0.15
CA ARG A 316 13.61 13.40 -1.35
C ARG A 316 12.18 13.88 -1.15
N LYS A 317 11.65 14.56 -2.15
CA LYS A 317 10.23 14.92 -2.25
C LYS A 317 9.57 14.06 -3.30
N TYR A 318 8.50 13.36 -2.93
CA TYR A 318 7.72 12.52 -3.83
C TYR A 318 6.41 13.24 -4.16
N LYS A 319 6.14 13.41 -5.46
CA LYS A 319 4.92 14.07 -5.93
C LYS A 319 3.79 13.06 -6.06
N THR A 320 2.64 13.35 -5.44
CA THR A 320 1.41 12.58 -5.62
C THR A 320 0.88 12.77 -7.05
N LYS A 321 0.52 11.66 -7.72
CA LYS A 321 0.08 11.69 -9.14
C LYS A 321 -1.43 11.81 -9.34
N SER A 322 -2.22 11.61 -8.29
CA SER A 322 -3.69 11.63 -8.36
C SER A 322 -4.21 13.08 -8.35
N GLU A 323 -4.91 13.50 -9.41
CA GLU A 323 -5.56 14.81 -9.50
C GLU A 323 -6.66 15.01 -8.43
N SER A 324 -7.22 13.91 -7.91
CA SER A 324 -8.23 13.91 -6.85
C SER A 324 -7.68 13.71 -5.45
N ALA A 325 -6.36 13.50 -5.32
CA ALA A 325 -5.73 13.39 -4.00
C ALA A 325 -5.91 14.73 -3.29
N GLN A 326 -6.44 14.68 -2.08
CA GLN A 326 -6.30 15.82 -1.18
C GLN A 326 -4.81 15.93 -0.82
N GLU A 327 -4.06 16.74 -1.58
CA GLU A 327 -2.61 16.98 -1.38
C GLU A 327 -2.25 17.43 0.04
N ALA A 328 -3.25 17.77 0.86
CA ALA A 328 -3.10 18.09 2.27
C ALA A 328 -2.75 16.87 3.15
N HIS A 329 -2.99 15.64 2.71
CA HIS A 329 -2.63 14.44 3.49
C HIS A 329 -1.15 14.09 3.38
N GLU A 330 -0.61 13.52 4.44
CA GLU A 330 0.73 12.91 4.43
C GLU A 330 0.63 11.43 4.05
N ALA A 331 1.76 10.87 3.62
CA ALA A 331 1.94 9.44 3.48
C ALA A 331 1.86 8.73 4.84
N ILE A 332 1.72 7.40 4.80
CA ILE A 332 1.75 6.55 5.98
C ILE A 332 3.21 6.41 6.44
N ARG A 333 3.50 6.95 7.62
CA ARG A 333 4.84 7.00 8.22
C ARG A 333 4.76 6.92 9.75
N PRO A 334 5.87 6.64 10.45
CA PRO A 334 5.95 6.82 11.89
C PRO A 334 5.68 8.29 12.30
N THR A 335 5.09 8.48 13.48
CA THR A 335 5.01 9.81 14.13
C THR A 335 6.34 10.20 14.77
N ASP A 336 7.12 9.19 15.20
CA ASP A 336 8.46 9.32 15.75
C ASP A 336 9.38 8.26 15.13
N PHE A 337 10.38 8.72 14.37
CA PHE A 337 11.33 7.85 13.68
C PHE A 337 12.36 7.21 14.62
N SER A 338 12.51 7.70 15.86
CA SER A 338 13.42 7.09 16.84
C SER A 338 12.81 5.86 17.53
N THR A 339 11.49 5.69 17.44
CA THR A 339 10.78 4.55 18.04
C THR A 339 10.98 3.29 17.20
N GLN A 340 11.68 2.30 17.74
CA GLN A 340 11.88 0.98 17.11
C GLN A 340 10.77 -0.02 17.48
N GLU A 341 10.33 -0.01 18.74
CA GLU A 341 9.25 -0.85 19.25
C GLU A 341 8.00 -0.01 19.53
N ALA A 342 6.96 -0.20 18.72
CA ALA A 342 5.71 0.57 18.78
C ALA A 342 4.56 -0.19 19.46
N SER A 343 4.58 -1.53 19.45
CA SER A 343 3.54 -2.37 20.07
C SER A 343 4.12 -3.68 20.60
N SER A 344 3.53 -4.21 21.68
CA SER A 344 3.81 -5.56 22.17
C SER A 344 3.08 -6.63 21.38
N ASP A 345 2.05 -6.27 20.59
CA ASP A 345 1.41 -7.17 19.65
C ASP A 345 2.35 -7.41 18.45
N ARG A 346 2.65 -8.69 18.19
CA ARG A 346 3.60 -9.09 17.15
C ARG A 346 3.19 -8.60 15.76
N ASN A 347 1.91 -8.58 15.43
CA ASN A 347 1.47 -8.21 14.09
C ASN A 347 1.42 -6.69 13.92
N GLU A 348 1.01 -5.95 14.95
CA GLU A 348 1.11 -4.49 14.98
C GLU A 348 2.59 -4.05 14.86
N GLN A 349 3.49 -4.69 15.60
CA GLN A 349 4.92 -4.39 15.54
C GLN A 349 5.52 -4.68 14.17
N ARG A 350 5.18 -5.81 13.54
CA ARG A 350 5.65 -6.15 12.18
C ARG A 350 5.14 -5.16 11.13
N LEU A 351 3.89 -4.69 11.26
CA LEU A 351 3.34 -3.69 10.35
C LEU A 351 4.01 -2.33 10.56
N TYR A 352 4.22 -1.93 11.81
CA TYR A 352 4.95 -0.71 12.15
C TYR A 352 6.38 -0.74 11.60
N GLU A 353 7.12 -1.83 11.80
CA GLU A 353 8.47 -2.01 11.27
C GLU A 353 8.50 -1.88 9.74
N LEU A 354 7.51 -2.46 9.05
CA LEU A 354 7.37 -2.32 7.60
C LEU A 354 7.20 -0.84 7.20
N ILE A 355 6.29 -0.12 7.87
CA ILE A 355 6.04 1.31 7.65
C ILE A 355 7.30 2.14 7.92
N TRP A 356 7.97 1.89 9.04
CA TRP A 356 9.19 2.58 9.46
C TRP A 356 10.31 2.40 8.42
N LYS A 357 10.58 1.15 8.01
CA LYS A 357 11.64 0.86 7.04
C LYS A 357 11.39 1.53 5.69
N ARG A 358 10.13 1.54 5.20
CA ARG A 358 9.78 2.21 3.94
C ARG A 358 9.95 3.73 4.05
N ALA A 359 9.50 4.34 5.14
CA ALA A 359 9.59 5.77 5.35
C ALA A 359 11.06 6.23 5.48
N ILE A 360 11.88 5.51 6.25
CA ILE A 360 13.33 5.76 6.36
C ILE A 360 14.03 5.59 5.02
N ALA A 361 13.83 4.45 4.35
CA ALA A 361 14.44 4.17 3.06
C ALA A 361 14.11 5.24 2.01
N SER A 362 12.90 5.81 2.04
CA SER A 362 12.49 6.88 1.13
C SER A 362 13.34 8.15 1.21
N GLN A 363 14.05 8.38 2.32
CA GLN A 363 14.93 9.52 2.56
C GLN A 363 16.42 9.12 2.59
N MET A 364 16.73 7.89 2.17
CA MET A 364 18.10 7.40 2.07
C MET A 364 18.68 7.62 0.67
N ALA A 365 20.00 7.63 0.60
CA ALA A 365 20.76 7.70 -0.64
C ALA A 365 20.52 6.47 -1.53
N ASP A 366 20.69 6.65 -2.83
CA ASP A 366 20.61 5.54 -3.79
C ASP A 366 21.62 4.44 -3.48
N ALA A 367 21.23 3.20 -3.78
CA ALA A 367 22.19 2.12 -3.87
C ALA A 367 22.99 2.24 -5.18
N LYS A 368 24.31 2.11 -5.07
CA LYS A 368 25.23 2.10 -6.22
C LYS A 368 25.74 0.68 -6.40
N LEU A 369 25.52 0.13 -7.59
CA LEU A 369 25.95 -1.20 -7.98
C LEU A 369 26.84 -1.11 -9.22
N GLU A 370 27.70 -2.10 -9.40
CA GLU A 370 28.40 -2.36 -10.65
C GLU A 370 27.85 -3.67 -11.22
N ARG A 371 27.21 -3.58 -12.38
CA ARG A 371 26.77 -4.76 -13.12
C ARG A 371 27.85 -5.16 -14.11
N THR A 372 28.32 -6.40 -14.03
CA THR A 372 29.23 -6.99 -15.02
C THR A 372 28.42 -7.89 -15.95
N ILE A 373 28.54 -7.65 -17.25
CA ILE A 373 27.94 -8.47 -18.31
C ILE A 373 29.09 -9.15 -19.06
N ALA A 374 29.16 -10.47 -18.94
CA ALA A 374 30.10 -11.30 -19.67
C ALA A 374 29.42 -11.90 -20.90
N THR A 375 29.97 -11.61 -22.07
CA THR A 375 29.56 -12.24 -23.33
C THR A 375 30.55 -13.35 -23.65
N ILE A 376 30.06 -14.56 -23.78
CA ILE A 376 30.86 -15.75 -24.04
C ILE A 376 30.64 -16.19 -25.49
N GLY A 377 31.71 -16.17 -26.27
CA GLY A 377 31.75 -16.67 -27.63
C GLY A 377 31.83 -18.19 -27.65
N ILE A 378 31.30 -18.77 -28.73
CA ILE A 378 31.26 -20.20 -28.99
C ILE A 378 31.91 -20.43 -30.35
N SER A 379 32.94 -21.28 -30.42
CA SER A 379 33.59 -21.56 -31.69
C SER A 379 32.65 -22.23 -32.68
N GLY A 380 32.64 -21.77 -33.94
CA GLY A 380 31.90 -22.42 -35.03
C GLY A 380 30.41 -22.08 -35.12
N VAL A 381 29.89 -21.23 -34.21
CA VAL A 381 28.52 -20.73 -34.24
C VAL A 381 28.48 -19.22 -33.97
N LYS A 382 27.40 -18.54 -34.34
CA LYS A 382 27.26 -17.08 -34.23
C LYS A 382 26.67 -16.64 -32.89
N GLU A 383 25.92 -17.55 -32.27
CA GLU A 383 25.16 -17.35 -31.05
C GLU A 383 26.12 -17.20 -29.86
N LYS A 384 25.70 -16.45 -28.85
CA LYS A 384 26.53 -16.14 -27.68
C LYS A 384 25.78 -16.41 -26.39
N PHE A 385 26.52 -16.92 -25.41
CA PHE A 385 26.06 -17.00 -24.03
C PHE A 385 26.30 -15.67 -23.32
N VAL A 386 25.40 -15.31 -22.41
CA VAL A 386 25.48 -14.10 -21.59
C VAL A 386 25.37 -14.48 -20.12
N ALA A 387 26.34 -14.04 -19.33
CA ALA A 387 26.29 -14.11 -17.87
C ALA A 387 26.25 -12.69 -17.31
N THR A 388 25.40 -12.46 -16.31
CA THR A 388 25.27 -11.16 -15.63
C THR A 388 25.45 -11.35 -14.15
N GLY A 389 26.22 -10.48 -13.51
CA GLY A 389 26.26 -10.38 -12.05
C GLY A 389 26.36 -8.95 -11.57
N GLU A 390 25.98 -8.73 -10.32
CA GLU A 390 25.95 -7.41 -9.69
C GLU A 390 26.78 -7.41 -8.40
N VAL A 391 27.58 -6.37 -8.21
CA VAL A 391 28.27 -6.08 -6.95
C VAL A 391 27.75 -4.77 -6.38
N ILE A 392 27.38 -4.76 -5.11
CA ILE A 392 26.97 -3.54 -4.41
C ILE A 392 28.23 -2.76 -4.04
N LEU A 393 28.40 -1.57 -4.63
CA LEU A 393 29.48 -0.63 -4.28
C LEU A 393 29.10 0.24 -3.08
N PHE A 394 27.81 0.55 -2.95
CA PHE A 394 27.24 1.27 -1.82
C PHE A 394 25.78 0.84 -1.62
N GLU A 395 25.45 0.36 -0.43
CA GLU A 395 24.12 -0.19 -0.13
C GLU A 395 23.00 0.87 -0.21
N GLY A 396 23.29 2.12 0.18
CA GLY A 396 22.26 3.16 0.25
C GLY A 396 21.03 2.69 1.02
N PHE A 397 19.83 2.93 0.48
CA PHE A 397 18.56 2.50 1.06
C PHE A 397 18.41 0.97 1.21
N LEU A 398 19.14 0.14 0.44
CA LEU A 398 19.06 -1.32 0.53
C LEU A 398 19.53 -1.85 1.88
N LYS A 399 20.24 -1.03 2.68
CA LYS A 399 20.62 -1.36 4.05
C LYS A 399 19.40 -1.65 4.93
N VAL A 400 18.29 -0.97 4.67
CA VAL A 400 17.09 -0.98 5.51
C VAL A 400 15.92 -1.64 4.81
N TYR A 401 15.83 -1.51 3.49
CA TYR A 401 14.66 -1.93 2.73
C TYR A 401 15.04 -2.47 1.34
N LEU A 402 14.88 -3.78 1.15
CA LEU A 402 14.93 -4.44 -0.15
C LEU A 402 13.49 -4.70 -0.62
N GLU A 403 13.05 -4.12 -1.73
CA GLU A 403 11.73 -4.37 -2.30
C GLU A 403 11.59 -5.85 -2.71
N SER A 404 10.49 -6.50 -2.30
CA SER A 404 10.16 -7.83 -2.78
C SER A 404 9.55 -7.68 -4.16
N LYS A 405 10.14 -8.30 -5.19
CA LYS A 405 9.44 -8.45 -6.47
C LYS A 405 8.53 -9.67 -6.37
N ASP A 406 7.31 -9.53 -6.89
CA ASP A 406 6.30 -10.61 -6.97
C ASP A 406 6.70 -11.74 -7.95
N ASP A 407 7.80 -11.59 -8.69
CA ASP A 407 8.32 -12.59 -9.62
C ASP A 407 9.63 -13.19 -9.08
N ASP A 408 9.68 -14.53 -8.99
CA ASP A 408 10.81 -15.40 -8.61
C ASP A 408 12.05 -15.29 -9.56
N ASP A 409 12.15 -14.25 -10.39
CA ASP A 409 13.16 -14.10 -11.45
C ASP A 409 14.43 -13.35 -11.00
N ASP A 410 14.73 -13.28 -9.71
CA ASP A 410 15.98 -12.70 -9.20
C ASP A 410 17.12 -13.74 -9.16
N GLU A 411 17.36 -14.44 -10.28
CA GLU A 411 18.60 -15.22 -10.50
C GLU A 411 19.83 -14.30 -10.74
N SER A 412 19.65 -12.98 -10.80
CA SER A 412 20.71 -12.01 -11.12
C SER A 412 21.46 -11.43 -9.91
N LYS A 413 21.46 -12.13 -8.76
CA LYS A 413 22.14 -11.68 -7.52
C LYS A 413 23.54 -12.26 -7.34
N ASP A 414 23.99 -13.14 -8.24
CA ASP A 414 25.29 -13.76 -8.11
C ASP A 414 26.41 -12.78 -8.51
N VAL A 415 27.42 -12.70 -7.66
CA VAL A 415 28.66 -11.99 -7.98
C VAL A 415 29.41 -12.82 -9.00
N LEU A 416 29.68 -12.26 -10.18
CA LEU A 416 30.54 -12.96 -11.13
C LEU A 416 31.94 -13.13 -10.53
N PRO A 417 32.54 -14.32 -10.60
CA PRO A 417 33.94 -14.51 -10.27
C PRO A 417 34.83 -13.64 -11.18
N PRO A 418 36.11 -13.43 -10.82
CA PRO A 418 37.04 -12.70 -11.68
C PRO A 418 37.15 -13.35 -13.06
N LEU A 419 36.90 -12.58 -14.12
CA LEU A 419 36.95 -13.00 -15.52
C LEU A 419 37.89 -12.09 -16.30
N ASN A 420 38.53 -12.61 -17.35
CA ASN A 420 39.36 -11.84 -18.27
C ASN A 420 38.89 -12.01 -19.73
N ILE A 421 39.01 -10.97 -20.55
CA ILE A 421 38.75 -11.07 -21.99
C ILE A 421 39.74 -12.06 -22.62
N GLY A 422 39.24 -12.94 -23.48
CA GLY A 422 40.00 -14.03 -24.11
C GLY A 422 40.23 -15.24 -23.21
N GLN A 423 39.76 -15.24 -21.97
CA GLN A 423 39.82 -16.40 -21.08
C GLN A 423 39.08 -17.59 -21.70
N SER A 424 39.77 -18.72 -21.84
CA SER A 424 39.17 -19.99 -22.24
C SER A 424 38.31 -20.54 -21.10
N LEU A 425 37.14 -21.06 -21.43
CA LEU A 425 36.20 -21.65 -20.49
C LEU A 425 36.02 -23.14 -20.78
N ILE A 426 35.92 -23.93 -19.73
CA ILE A 426 35.60 -25.36 -19.81
C ILE A 426 34.11 -25.48 -19.49
N SER A 427 33.31 -25.99 -20.43
CA SER A 427 31.90 -26.28 -20.16
C SER A 427 31.78 -27.56 -19.35
N ASP A 428 31.13 -27.47 -18.19
CA ASP A 428 30.74 -28.62 -17.39
C ASP A 428 29.40 -29.18 -17.90
N GLU A 429 28.43 -28.29 -18.14
CA GLU A 429 27.10 -28.66 -18.63
C GLU A 429 26.60 -27.62 -19.65
N VAL A 430 26.03 -28.07 -20.76
CA VAL A 430 25.17 -27.26 -21.63
C VAL A 430 23.84 -27.98 -21.78
N LYS A 431 22.74 -27.34 -21.40
CA LYS A 431 21.40 -27.95 -21.46
C LYS A 431 20.37 -27.02 -22.08
N ALA A 432 19.46 -27.63 -22.84
CA ALA A 432 18.23 -27.00 -23.29
C ALA A 432 17.09 -27.40 -22.36
N ARG A 433 16.43 -26.43 -21.75
CA ARG A 433 15.24 -26.66 -20.92
C ARG A 433 14.00 -26.19 -21.68
N GLN A 434 13.06 -27.11 -21.92
CA GLN A 434 11.73 -26.72 -22.39
C GLN A 434 11.02 -25.93 -21.30
N THR A 435 10.50 -24.77 -21.68
CA THR A 435 9.72 -23.87 -20.84
C THR A 435 8.40 -23.57 -21.54
N PHE A 436 7.37 -23.30 -20.74
CA PHE A 436 6.03 -23.04 -21.23
C PHE A 436 5.64 -21.62 -20.86
N SER A 437 5.13 -20.87 -21.83
CA SER A 437 4.49 -19.59 -21.55
C SER A 437 3.33 -19.82 -20.58
N ARG A 438 3.15 -18.91 -19.62
CA ARG A 438 2.06 -18.97 -18.64
C ARG A 438 1.05 -17.85 -18.93
N PRO A 439 -0.24 -18.04 -18.64
CA PRO A 439 -1.18 -16.94 -18.64
C PRO A 439 -0.82 -15.94 -17.54
N ALA A 440 -1.44 -14.76 -17.59
CA ALA A 440 -1.38 -13.84 -16.45
C ALA A 440 -1.86 -14.54 -15.17
N ALA A 441 -1.12 -14.36 -14.08
CA ALA A 441 -1.42 -15.00 -12.81
C ALA A 441 -2.81 -14.56 -12.29
N ARG A 442 -3.44 -15.41 -11.47
CA ARG A 442 -4.63 -15.03 -10.72
C ARG A 442 -4.33 -13.84 -9.81
N TYR A 443 -5.35 -13.04 -9.54
CA TYR A 443 -5.22 -11.93 -8.61
C TYR A 443 -5.09 -12.45 -7.17
N THR A 444 -3.99 -12.06 -6.53
CA THR A 444 -3.89 -11.95 -5.07
C THR A 444 -4.66 -10.72 -4.58
N GLU A 445 -4.90 -10.59 -3.28
CA GLU A 445 -5.49 -9.35 -2.73
C GLU A 445 -4.63 -8.13 -3.08
N ALA A 446 -3.29 -8.23 -2.97
CA ALA A 446 -2.35 -7.18 -3.34
C ALA A 446 -2.51 -6.74 -4.80
N SER A 447 -2.43 -7.69 -5.73
CA SER A 447 -2.53 -7.38 -7.17
C SER A 447 -3.93 -6.91 -7.57
N LEU A 448 -4.98 -7.29 -6.84
CA LEU A 448 -6.34 -6.75 -7.04
C LEU A 448 -6.45 -5.30 -6.56
N VAL A 449 -5.89 -4.96 -5.39
CA VAL A 449 -5.82 -3.58 -4.88
C VAL A 449 -5.09 -2.69 -5.88
N LYS A 450 -3.91 -3.13 -6.34
CA LYS A 450 -3.14 -2.44 -7.38
C LYS A 450 -3.98 -2.20 -8.63
N LYS A 451 -4.70 -3.23 -9.11
CA LYS A 451 -5.53 -3.11 -10.30
C LYS A 451 -6.70 -2.12 -10.12
N LEU A 452 -7.34 -2.13 -8.95
CA LEU A 452 -8.43 -1.20 -8.64
C LEU A 452 -7.94 0.25 -8.55
N GLU A 453 -6.73 0.46 -8.05
CA GLU A 453 -6.06 1.77 -8.03
C GLU A 453 -5.74 2.25 -9.45
N GLU A 454 -5.08 1.42 -10.26
CA GLU A 454 -4.72 1.74 -11.66
C GLU A 454 -5.93 2.10 -12.51
N MET A 455 -7.08 1.47 -12.26
CA MET A 455 -8.33 1.75 -12.96
C MET A 455 -9.11 2.94 -12.39
N GLY A 456 -8.64 3.56 -11.31
CA GLY A 456 -9.34 4.67 -10.65
C GLY A 456 -10.67 4.27 -10.01
N ILE A 457 -10.90 2.97 -9.77
CA ILE A 457 -12.13 2.43 -9.18
C ILE A 457 -12.04 2.44 -7.66
N GLY A 458 -10.91 1.98 -7.14
CA GLY A 458 -10.66 1.94 -5.71
C GLY A 458 -10.25 3.30 -5.15
N ARG A 459 -10.47 3.46 -3.85
CA ARG A 459 -10.00 4.60 -3.03
C ARG A 459 -9.48 4.06 -1.70
N PRO A 460 -8.59 4.78 -1.00
CA PRO A 460 -8.04 4.38 0.30
C PRO A 460 -9.07 3.82 1.29
N SER A 461 -10.24 4.45 1.40
CA SER A 461 -11.32 4.03 2.30
C SER A 461 -12.18 2.84 1.81
N THR A 462 -11.82 2.23 0.67
CA THR A 462 -12.69 1.26 -0.03
C THR A 462 -11.97 0.02 -0.56
N TYR A 463 -10.63 -0.03 -0.49
CA TYR A 463 -9.88 -1.23 -0.86
C TYR A 463 -10.15 -2.39 0.12
N ALA A 464 -10.30 -2.07 1.41
CA ALA A 464 -10.73 -2.98 2.47
C ALA A 464 -11.94 -2.33 3.18
N PRO A 465 -13.15 -2.48 2.61
CA PRO A 465 -14.36 -1.82 3.08
C PRO A 465 -14.90 -2.37 4.41
#